data_AF-A0A1J0EFN6-F1
#
_entry.id   AF-A0A1J0EFN6-F1
#
_cell.length_a   1.000
_cell.length_b   1.000
_cell.length_c   1.000
_cell.angle_alpha   90.00
_cell.angle_beta   90.00
_cell.angle_gamma   90.00
#
_symmetry.space_group_name_H-M   'P 1'
#
loop_
_entity.id
_entity.type
_entity.pdbx_description
1 polymer ?
#
loop_
_entity_poly.entity_id
_entity_poly.type
_entity_poly.pdbx_seq_one_letter_code
_entity_poly.pdbx_strand_id
1 'polypeptide(L)' 'MQLSDATVITEVEGIRDANIKLTEGWKLLAITTRASPADNNDYTYFILGRRAKDEKPEKPPMKISAAALAQANQPG' A
#
# COMPACT_ATOMS: atom_id res chain seq x y z
N MET A 1 10.72 -23.38 19.59
CA MET A 1 10.09 -22.05 19.51
C MET A 1 9.96 -21.72 18.03
N GLN A 2 8.75 -21.77 17.48
CA GLN A 2 8.47 -21.46 16.09
C GLN A 2 8.41 -19.93 15.99
N LEU A 3 9.21 -19.28 15.12
CA LEU A 3 9.08 -17.85 14.84
C LEU A 3 7.71 -17.62 14.17
N SER A 4 6.69 -17.38 14.99
CA SER A 4 5.33 -17.10 14.58
C SER A 4 5.27 -15.72 13.91
N ASP A 5 4.73 -15.68 12.68
CA ASP A 5 4.35 -14.51 11.88
C ASP A 5 4.90 -13.16 12.34
N ALA A 6 6.09 -12.80 11.85
CA ALA A 6 6.57 -11.43 11.99
C ALA A 6 5.58 -10.48 11.28
N THR A 7 5.04 -9.51 12.04
CA THR A 7 4.22 -8.42 11.49
C THR A 7 5.14 -7.23 11.25
N VAL A 8 5.18 -6.74 10.01
CA VAL A 8 5.86 -5.50 9.67
C VAL A 8 4.88 -4.35 9.91
N ILE A 9 5.33 -3.33 10.64
CA ILE A 9 4.54 -2.13 10.95
C ILE A 9 5.24 -0.91 10.37
N THR A 10 4.49 -0.01 9.74
CA THR A 10 4.98 1.29 9.27
C THR A 10 4.03 2.39 9.68
N GLU A 11 4.59 3.57 9.97
CA GLU A 11 3.87 4.82 10.10
C GLU A 11 3.97 5.58 8.78
N VAL A 12 2.89 6.20 8.32
CA VAL A 12 2.89 7.10 7.16
C VAL A 12 2.12 8.37 7.48
N GLU A 13 2.57 9.48 6.92
CA GLU A 13 1.94 10.78 7.10
C GLU A 13 0.91 11.03 6.00
N GLY A 14 -0.33 11.35 6.40
CA GLY A 14 -1.37 11.75 5.47
C GLY A 14 -2.04 10.62 4.67
N ILE A 15 -3.19 10.96 4.10
CA ILE A 15 -4.13 10.00 3.49
C ILE A 15 -3.57 9.42 2.18
N ARG A 16 -2.78 10.20 1.42
CA ARG A 16 -2.26 9.78 0.11
C ARG A 16 -1.35 8.56 0.24
N ASP A 17 -0.36 8.63 1.12
CA ASP A 17 0.63 7.57 1.30
C ASP A 17 0.02 6.35 1.98
N ALA A 18 -0.93 6.58 2.91
CA ALA A 18 -1.74 5.52 3.48
C ALA A 18 -2.50 4.74 2.40
N ASN A 19 -3.17 5.43 1.47
CA ASN A 19 -3.91 4.78 0.39
C ASN A 19 -3.01 3.97 -0.54
N ILE A 20 -1.82 4.47 -0.88
CA ILE A 20 -0.84 3.72 -1.69
C ILE A 20 -0.51 2.39 -0.98
N LYS A 21 -0.17 2.43 0.31
CA LYS A 21 0.15 1.23 1.08
C LYS A 21 -1.06 0.28 1.21
N LEU A 22 -2.27 0.81 1.40
CA LEU A 22 -3.48 -0.01 1.41
C LEU A 22 -3.68 -0.75 0.07
N THR A 23 -3.40 -0.10 -1.07
CA THR A 23 -3.45 -0.77 -2.40
C THR A 23 -2.35 -1.82 -2.59
N GLU A 24 -1.20 -1.64 -1.94
CA GLU A 24 -0.11 -2.64 -1.92
C GLU A 24 -0.44 -3.86 -1.04
N GLY A 25 -1.59 -3.87 -0.35
CA GLY A 25 -2.05 -4.98 0.49
C GLY A 25 -1.77 -4.81 1.98
N TRP A 26 -1.30 -3.63 2.42
CA TRP A 26 -1.19 -3.32 3.84
C TRP A 26 -2.56 -3.16 4.49
N LYS A 27 -2.63 -3.32 5.82
CA LYS A 27 -3.85 -3.17 6.62
C LYS A 27 -3.71 -2.02 7.58
N LEU A 28 -4.73 -1.18 7.68
CA LEU A 28 -4.79 -0.11 8.68
C LEU A 28 -4.97 -0.71 10.07
N LEU A 29 -4.08 -0.34 10.99
CA LEU A 29 -4.11 -0.77 12.39
C LEU A 29 -4.60 0.35 13.31
N ALA A 30 -4.10 1.57 13.12
CA ALA A 30 -4.47 2.73 13.92
C ALA A 30 -4.31 4.04 13.14
N ILE A 31 -5.00 5.08 13.58
CA ILE A 31 -4.83 6.46 13.14
C ILE A 31 -4.41 7.26 14.36
N THR A 32 -3.33 8.03 14.25
CA THR A 32 -2.82 8.88 15.31
C THR A 32 -2.72 10.32 14.83
N THR A 33 -2.77 11.27 15.76
CA THR A 33 -2.50 12.67 15.48
C THR A 33 -1.31 13.11 16.30
N ARG A 34 -0.42 13.90 15.70
CA ARG A 34 0.71 14.51 16.40
C ARG A 34 0.69 16.00 16.11
N ALA A 35 0.57 16.77 17.19
CA ALA A 35 0.82 18.19 17.16
C ALA A 35 2.32 18.43 16.96
N SER A 36 2.66 19.23 15.96
CA SER A 36 4.03 19.68 15.74
C SER A 36 4.19 21.07 16.36
N PRO A 37 5.05 21.20 17.40
CA PRO A 37 5.29 22.49 18.04
C PRO A 37 6.09 23.46 17.15
N ALA A 38 6.65 22.98 16.03
CA ALA A 38 7.47 23.80 15.13
C ALA A 38 6.64 24.69 14.19
N ASP A 39 5.44 24.23 13.82
CA ASP A 39 4.55 24.90 12.86
C ASP A 39 3.11 25.03 13.37
N ASN A 40 2.87 24.65 14.63
CA ASN A 40 1.57 24.75 15.30
C ASN A 40 0.43 24.06 14.53
N ASN A 41 0.77 23.00 13.80
CA ASN A 41 -0.17 22.19 13.03
C ASN A 41 -0.29 20.78 13.62
N ASP A 42 -1.48 20.20 13.46
CA ASP A 42 -1.75 18.81 13.78
C ASP A 42 -1.64 17.94 12.52
N TYR A 43 -0.73 16.97 12.57
CA TYR A 43 -0.51 16.02 11.49
C TYR A 43 -1.20 14.69 11.80
N THR A 44 -1.89 14.14 10.80
CA THR A 44 -2.52 12.82 10.90
C THR A 44 -1.59 11.75 10.35
N TYR A 45 -1.33 10.74 11.16
CA TYR A 45 -0.49 9.60 10.83
C TYR A 45 -1.32 8.31 10.81
N PHE A 46 -0.96 7.41 9.92
CA PHE A 46 -1.61 6.11 9.74
C PHE A 46 -0.61 5.00 10.05
N ILE A 47 -0.97 4.14 10.99
CA ILE A 47 -0.18 2.97 11.35
C ILE A 47 -0.70 1.78 10.55
N LEU A 48 0.15 1.22 9.71
CA LEU A 48 -0.18 0.15 8.78
C LEU A 48 0.63 -1.10 9.12
N GLY A 49 -0.01 -2.25 9.03
CA GLY A 49 0.60 -3.56 9.27
C GLY A 49 0.48 -4.48 8.06
N ARG A 50 1.47 -5.36 7.89
CA ARG A 50 1.45 -6.46 6.91
C ARG A 50 2.16 -7.67 7.50
N ARG A 51 1.73 -8.88 7.14
CA ARG A 51 2.48 -10.09 7.53
C ARG A 51 3.74 -10.17 6.67
N ALA A 52 4.89 -10.51 7.26
CA ALA A 52 6.16 -10.62 6.53
C ALA A 52 6.10 -11.62 5.35
N LYS A 53 5.21 -12.62 5.41
CA LYS A 53 5.00 -13.57 4.32
C LYS A 53 4.32 -12.97 3.09
N ASP A 54 3.68 -11.81 3.23
CA ASP A 54 2.96 -11.16 2.15
C ASP A 54 3.88 -10.28 1.29
N GLU A 55 5.19 -10.15 1.58
CA GLU A 55 6.12 -9.27 0.85
C GLU A 55 6.27 -9.58 -0.65
N LYS A 56 5.78 -10.72 -1.16
CA LYS A 56 5.75 -10.95 -2.60
C LYS A 56 4.53 -10.27 -3.24
N PRO A 57 4.72 -9.31 -4.16
CA PRO A 57 3.65 -8.91 -5.05
C PRO A 57 3.45 -10.05 -6.07
N GLU A 58 2.48 -10.91 -5.82
CA GLU A 58 2.00 -11.88 -6.79
C GLU A 58 1.08 -11.17 -7.79
N LYS A 59 1.70 -10.45 -8.73
CA LYS A 59 1.32 -10.38 -10.15
C LYS A 59 2.24 -9.36 -10.84
N PRO A 60 3.00 -9.77 -11.87
CA PRO A 60 3.54 -8.82 -12.82
C PRO A 60 2.38 -7.99 -13.40
N PRO A 61 2.55 -6.69 -13.69
CA PRO A 61 1.57 -5.97 -14.47
C PRO A 61 1.34 -6.76 -15.76
N MET A 62 0.08 -7.09 -16.03
CA MET A 62 -0.33 -7.81 -17.22
C MET A 62 0.23 -7.03 -18.42
N LYS A 63 1.30 -7.54 -19.04
CA LYS A 63 1.87 -6.95 -20.24
C LYS A 63 0.85 -7.15 -21.35
N ILE A 64 -0.09 -6.23 -21.49
CA ILE A 64 -0.97 -6.21 -22.66
C ILE A 64 -0.04 -5.92 -23.85
N SER A 65 0.18 -6.94 -24.68
CA SER A 65 1.01 -6.76 -25.87
C SER A 65 0.28 -5.85 -26.86
N ALA A 66 1.02 -5.06 -27.63
CA ALA A 66 0.45 -4.22 -28.68
C ALA A 66 -0.40 -5.03 -29.69
N ALA A 67 -0.08 -6.33 -29.86
CA ALA A 67 -0.84 -7.25 -30.69
C ALA A 67 -2.27 -7.52 -30.14
N ALA A 68 -2.43 -7.56 -28.81
CA ALA A 68 -3.75 -7.76 -28.18
C ALA A 68 -4.66 -6.53 -28.36
N LEU A 69 -4.10 -5.32 -28.37
CA LEU A 69 -4.83 -4.09 -28.66
C LEU A 69 -5.25 -3.99 -30.13
N ALA A 70 -4.44 -4.52 -31.06
CA ALA A 70 -4.74 -4.50 -32.49
C ALA A 70 -5.90 -5.44 -32.87
N GLN A 71 -6.04 -6.60 -32.21
CA GLN A 71 -7.15 -7.52 -32.46
C GLN A 71 -8.50 -7.00 -31.94
N ALA A 72 -8.51 -6.21 -30.88
CA ALA A 72 -9.74 -5.66 -30.31
C ALA A 72 -10.38 -4.54 -31.17
N ASN A 73 -9.61 -3.95 -32.11
CA ASN A 73 -10.04 -2.84 -32.95
C ASN A 73 -10.30 -3.25 -34.42
N GLN A 74 -10.40 -4.55 -34.73
CA GLN A 74 -10.88 -4.97 -36.04
C GLN A 74 -12.42 -4.95 -36.06
N PRO A 75 -13.05 -4.11 -36.90
CA PRO A 75 -14.49 -4.18 -37.11
C PRO A 75 -14.80 -5.50 -37.83
N GLY A 76 -15.66 -6.31 -37.21
CA GLY A 76 -16.25 -7.49 -37.85
C GLY A 76 -17.27 -7.11 -38.93
#